data_AF-A0A561VUR1-F1
#
_entry.id   AF-A0A561VUR1-F1
#
_cell.length_a   1.000
_cell.length_b   1.000
_cell.length_c   1.000
_cell.angle_alpha   90.00
_cell.angle_beta   90.00
_cell.angle_gamma   90.00
#
_symmetry.space_group_name_H-M   'P 1'
#
loop_
_entity.id
_entity.type
_entity.pdbx_description
1 polymer ?
#
loop_
_entity_poly.entity_id
_entity_poly.type
_entity_poly.pdbx_seq_one_letter_code
_entity_poly.pdbx_strand_id
1 'polypeptide(L)'
;MLEAPTDRRSDPRALRYIVDHLPPGTTIKRQLLIVNRTDESRRVDVYPAAATLDASAFRFGEGRAENELTSWVTVDHRTVELAPRAEARVRATITVPPAASRGERYGVLWASTTSTPRASSEIAQVHRVGVRMYLDIGPGGEPASDFSIGAISPARSEAGEPSVTVQVRNTGGRALDLTGTVTLTDGPAGSRAGPFAVGQGVTLAPGASGQVVARFPVELPNGPWKAEVSLESGMVKGSATAQIRFPDAGQIGTKGSVVSRLTSAWAVGAAVAGLLLVTGLAVLARRSRRSGRPPAGRPRERISAGS
;
A
#
# COMPACT_ATOMS: atom_id res chain seq x y z
N MET A 1 0.20 -11.17 19.32
CA MET A 1 -0.10 -9.72 19.25
C MET A 1 1.21 -8.97 19.46
N LEU A 2 1.46 -7.90 18.69
CA LEU A 2 2.69 -7.11 18.76
C LEU A 2 2.36 -5.74 19.34
N GLU A 3 3.21 -5.22 20.23
CA GLU A 3 3.13 -3.84 20.66
C GLU A 3 3.83 -2.93 19.62
N ALA A 4 3.05 -2.07 18.95
CA ALA A 4 3.56 -1.10 17.98
C ALA A 4 4.28 0.06 18.68
N PRO A 5 5.28 0.70 18.04
CA PRO A 5 5.92 1.91 18.57
C PRO A 5 4.90 2.98 18.93
N THR A 6 5.19 3.80 19.93
CA THR A 6 4.34 4.95 20.33
C THR A 6 4.02 5.87 19.14
N ASP A 7 4.93 5.95 18.16
CA ASP A 7 4.81 6.81 16.96
C ASP A 7 4.08 6.16 15.77
N ARG A 8 3.73 4.86 15.83
CA ARG A 8 3.05 4.13 14.73
C ARG A 8 1.79 3.36 15.15
N ARG A 9 1.20 3.68 16.31
CA ARG A 9 -0.04 3.02 16.80
C ARG A 9 -1.22 3.10 15.83
N SER A 10 -1.26 4.11 14.95
CA SER A 10 -2.33 4.31 13.97
C SER A 10 -2.11 3.59 12.63
N ASP A 11 -0.94 2.97 12.38
CA ASP A 11 -0.68 2.24 11.15
C ASP A 11 -1.13 0.77 11.28
N PRO A 12 -2.17 0.31 10.56
CA PRO A 12 -2.62 -1.07 10.59
C PRO A 12 -1.54 -2.11 10.25
N ARG A 13 -0.51 -1.74 9.46
CA ARG A 13 0.63 -2.61 9.16
C ARG A 13 1.54 -2.77 10.38
N ALA A 14 1.83 -1.69 11.11
CA ALA A 14 2.67 -1.71 12.30
C ALA A 14 2.02 -2.45 13.49
N LEU A 15 0.70 -2.65 13.45
CA LEU A 15 -0.03 -3.48 14.43
C LEU A 15 0.14 -5.00 14.19
N ARG A 16 0.53 -5.40 12.97
CA ARG A 16 0.67 -6.81 12.56
C ARG A 16 2.12 -7.24 12.37
N TYR A 17 2.97 -6.30 11.95
CA TYR A 17 4.36 -6.51 11.56
C TYR A 17 5.29 -5.55 12.28
N ILE A 18 6.58 -5.88 12.32
CA ILE A 18 7.62 -4.93 12.73
C ILE A 18 7.98 -4.11 11.49
N VAL A 19 7.52 -2.86 11.43
CA VAL A 19 7.78 -1.94 10.31
C VAL A 19 8.42 -0.68 10.86
N ASP A 20 9.69 -0.45 10.51
CA ASP A 20 10.44 0.71 10.98
C ASP A 20 11.38 1.30 9.95
N HIS A 21 11.72 2.57 10.15
CA HIS A 21 12.85 3.27 9.55
C HIS A 21 13.79 3.64 10.69
N LEU A 22 15.04 3.16 10.63
CA LEU A 22 15.98 3.26 11.73
C LEU A 22 17.34 3.80 11.23
N PRO A 23 17.93 4.80 11.92
CA PRO A 23 19.33 5.14 11.72
C PRO A 23 20.25 3.96 12.06
N PRO A 24 21.42 3.83 11.41
CA PRO A 24 22.47 2.92 11.85
C PRO A 24 22.83 3.14 13.33
N GLY A 25 23.15 2.06 14.05
CA GLY A 25 23.45 2.10 15.49
C GLY A 25 22.22 2.11 16.41
N THR A 26 21.00 2.14 15.86
CA THR A 26 19.77 2.17 16.67
C THR A 26 19.46 0.80 17.27
N THR A 27 19.00 0.78 18.53
CA THR A 27 18.41 -0.40 19.16
C THR A 27 16.92 -0.18 19.41
N ILE A 28 16.10 -1.13 18.97
CA ILE A 28 14.66 -1.18 19.29
C ILE A 28 14.30 -2.48 19.99
N LYS A 29 13.21 -2.45 20.76
CA LYS A 29 12.66 -3.62 21.46
C LYS A 29 11.20 -3.80 21.04
N ARG A 30 10.79 -5.06 20.86
CA ARG A 30 9.43 -5.45 20.49
C ARG A 30 8.95 -6.57 21.39
N GLN A 31 7.73 -6.47 21.88
CA GLN A 31 7.12 -7.47 22.74
C GLN A 31 6.12 -8.31 21.95
N LEU A 32 6.31 -9.64 22.00
CA LEU A 32 5.46 -10.62 21.34
C LEU A 32 4.63 -11.35 22.39
N LEU A 33 3.31 -11.31 22.22
CA LEU A 33 2.40 -12.17 22.97
C LEU A 33 2.14 -13.46 22.19
N ILE A 34 2.51 -14.59 22.79
CA ILE A 34 2.29 -15.95 22.31
C ILE A 34 1.17 -16.56 23.16
N VAL A 35 0.14 -17.09 22.51
CA VAL A 35 -1.05 -17.65 23.19
C VAL A 35 -1.24 -19.08 22.73
N ASN A 36 -1.26 -20.02 23.68
CA ASN A 36 -1.68 -21.39 23.41
C ASN A 36 -3.22 -21.43 23.40
N ARG A 37 -3.81 -21.67 22.22
CA ARG A 37 -5.27 -21.78 22.07
C ARG A 37 -5.79 -23.21 22.17
N THR A 38 -4.94 -24.16 22.50
CA THR A 38 -5.29 -25.59 22.62
C THR A 38 -5.50 -25.99 24.08
N ASP A 39 -6.07 -27.18 24.27
CA ASP A 39 -6.28 -27.79 25.58
C ASP A 39 -5.10 -28.67 26.04
N GLU A 40 -3.99 -28.65 25.29
CA GLU A 40 -2.77 -29.40 25.56
C GLU A 40 -1.60 -28.45 25.80
N SER A 41 -0.60 -28.89 26.58
CA SER A 41 0.65 -28.14 26.71
C SER A 41 1.40 -28.06 25.38
N ARG A 42 2.07 -26.93 25.15
CA ARG A 42 2.83 -26.66 23.93
C ARG A 42 4.20 -26.08 24.24
N ARG A 43 5.23 -26.73 23.71
CA ARG A 43 6.58 -26.20 23.61
C ARG A 43 6.69 -25.38 22.33
N VAL A 44 6.95 -24.08 22.48
CA VAL A 44 7.06 -23.13 21.36
C VAL A 44 8.50 -22.65 21.25
N ASP A 45 9.13 -22.87 20.09
CA ASP A 45 10.41 -22.26 19.77
C ASP A 45 10.21 -20.88 19.14
N VAL A 46 11.02 -19.91 19.55
CA VAL A 46 10.99 -18.52 19.07
C VAL A 46 12.35 -18.13 18.50
N TYR A 47 12.37 -17.71 17.23
CA TYR A 47 13.63 -17.40 16.55
C TYR A 47 13.42 -16.51 15.31
N PRO A 48 14.39 -15.63 14.98
CA PRO A 48 14.39 -14.91 13.73
C PRO A 48 14.82 -15.83 12.59
N ALA A 49 14.29 -15.61 11.38
CA ALA A 49 14.74 -16.27 10.16
C ALA A 49 14.66 -15.33 8.97
N ALA A 50 15.44 -15.63 7.94
CA ALA A 50 15.57 -14.84 6.74
C ALA A 50 14.25 -14.71 6.02
N ALA A 51 14.07 -13.58 5.35
CA ALA A 51 13.05 -13.40 4.35
C ALA A 51 13.59 -12.55 3.20
N THR A 52 12.99 -12.72 2.03
CA THR A 52 13.25 -11.92 0.84
C THR A 52 11.95 -11.35 0.31
N LEU A 53 12.07 -10.28 -0.46
CA LEU A 53 10.98 -9.76 -1.26
C LEU A 53 11.41 -9.87 -2.72
N ASP A 54 10.84 -10.86 -3.41
CA ASP A 54 11.12 -11.14 -4.81
C ASP A 54 9.81 -11.41 -5.56
N ALA A 55 9.78 -11.13 -6.86
CA ALA A 55 8.62 -11.41 -7.73
C ALA A 55 7.26 -10.97 -7.14
N SER A 56 7.23 -9.82 -6.46
CA SER A 56 6.03 -9.27 -5.79
C SER A 56 5.47 -10.13 -4.63
N ALA A 57 6.32 -10.96 -4.02
CA ALA A 57 5.98 -11.83 -2.92
C ALA A 57 6.98 -11.71 -1.76
N PHE A 58 6.46 -11.76 -0.54
CA PHE A 58 7.28 -11.93 0.65
C PHE A 58 7.57 -13.42 0.86
N ARG A 59 8.83 -13.83 0.71
CA ARG A 59 9.25 -15.23 0.84
C ARG A 59 10.06 -15.46 2.09
N PHE A 60 9.80 -16.56 2.76
CA PHE A 60 10.56 -16.98 3.92
C PHE A 60 11.72 -17.86 3.49
N GLY A 61 12.88 -17.67 4.12
CA GLY A 61 14.02 -18.56 3.96
C GLY A 61 13.73 -19.96 4.51
N GLU A 62 14.44 -20.95 3.99
CA GLU A 62 14.26 -22.35 4.41
C GLU A 62 14.66 -22.55 5.88
N GLY A 63 13.88 -23.35 6.61
CA GLY A 63 14.20 -23.76 7.96
C GLY A 63 14.37 -22.58 8.94
N ARG A 64 15.61 -22.36 9.37
CA ARG A 64 16.07 -21.25 10.22
C ARG A 64 17.19 -20.44 9.55
N ALA A 65 17.22 -20.40 8.23
CA ALA A 65 18.23 -19.66 7.48
C ALA A 65 18.34 -18.22 8.02
N GLU A 66 19.55 -17.71 8.12
CA GLU A 66 19.83 -16.37 8.60
C GLU A 66 20.12 -15.43 7.42
N ASN A 67 19.81 -14.15 7.61
CA ASN A 67 20.28 -13.07 6.76
C ASN A 67 20.81 -11.92 7.63
N GLU A 68 21.27 -10.86 6.98
CA GLU A 68 21.85 -9.70 7.66
C GLU A 68 20.91 -9.16 8.76
N LEU A 69 19.62 -8.93 8.46
CA LEU A 69 18.66 -8.42 9.44
C LEU A 69 18.52 -9.37 10.62
N THR A 70 18.39 -10.67 10.39
CA THR A 70 18.12 -11.62 11.48
C THR A 70 19.31 -11.79 12.40
N SER A 71 20.53 -11.56 11.91
CA SER A 71 21.74 -11.53 12.73
C SER A 71 21.74 -10.39 13.77
N TRP A 72 20.91 -9.36 13.56
CA TRP A 72 20.76 -8.22 14.48
C TRP A 72 19.72 -8.46 15.57
N VAL A 73 18.98 -9.57 15.48
CA VAL A 73 17.84 -9.85 16.34
C VAL A 73 18.23 -10.85 17.42
N THR A 74 17.98 -10.46 18.67
CA THR A 74 18.06 -11.36 19.83
C THR A 74 16.67 -11.50 20.46
N VAL A 75 16.40 -12.66 21.05
CA VAL A 75 15.18 -12.91 21.83
C VAL A 75 15.58 -13.31 23.24
N ASP A 76 14.84 -12.84 24.24
CA ASP A 76 15.12 -13.16 25.64
C ASP A 76 14.80 -14.62 25.99
N HIS A 77 13.80 -15.20 25.32
CA HIS A 77 13.43 -16.62 25.43
C HIS A 77 13.35 -17.24 24.04
N ARG A 78 14.22 -18.25 23.79
CA ARG A 78 14.22 -19.03 22.54
C ARG A 78 13.21 -20.17 22.55
N THR A 79 12.74 -20.57 23.73
CA THR A 79 11.74 -21.61 23.93
C THR A 79 10.83 -21.20 25.07
N VAL A 80 9.53 -21.42 24.91
CA VAL A 80 8.51 -21.17 25.93
C VAL A 80 7.64 -22.42 26.07
N GLU A 81 7.45 -22.88 27.30
CA GLU A 81 6.45 -23.89 27.64
C GLU A 81 5.15 -23.20 28.01
N LEU A 82 4.07 -23.53 27.31
CA LEU A 82 2.74 -22.98 27.56
C LEU A 82 1.78 -24.09 27.98
N ALA A 83 1.22 -23.95 29.18
CA ALA A 83 0.09 -24.75 29.62
C ALA A 83 -1.13 -24.56 28.69
N PRO A 84 -2.13 -25.45 28.76
CA PRO A 84 -3.41 -25.26 28.07
C PRO A 84 -3.97 -23.85 28.30
N ARG A 85 -4.41 -23.19 27.23
CA ARG A 85 -5.00 -21.83 27.28
C ARG A 85 -4.10 -20.70 27.84
N ALA A 86 -2.82 -20.97 28.13
CA ALA A 86 -1.90 -19.99 28.70
C ALA A 86 -1.26 -19.07 27.65
N GLU A 87 -0.67 -17.97 28.12
CA GLU A 87 0.08 -17.01 27.29
C GLU A 87 1.46 -16.70 27.89
N ALA A 88 2.38 -16.27 27.03
CA ALA A 88 3.69 -15.76 27.44
C ALA A 88 4.10 -14.55 26.59
N ARG A 89 4.92 -13.71 27.18
CA ARG A 89 5.54 -12.55 26.52
C ARG A 89 7.00 -12.83 26.26
N VAL A 90 7.42 -12.67 25.00
CA VAL A 90 8.82 -12.78 24.57
C VAL A 90 9.26 -11.43 24.04
N ARG A 91 10.45 -10.97 24.42
CA ARG A 91 11.02 -9.72 23.94
C ARG A 91 12.04 -10.00 22.86
N ALA A 92 11.83 -9.41 21.69
CA ALA A 92 12.83 -9.30 20.64
C ALA A 92 13.56 -7.96 20.75
N THR A 93 14.88 -7.98 20.70
CA THR A 93 15.74 -6.79 20.63
C THR A 93 16.45 -6.79 19.28
N ILE A 94 16.31 -5.70 18.54
CA ILE A 94 16.96 -5.51 17.24
C ILE A 94 18.00 -4.42 17.41
N THR A 95 19.27 -4.76 17.19
CA THR A 95 20.40 -3.82 17.30
C THR A 95 21.03 -3.63 15.94
N VAL A 96 20.70 -2.51 15.28
CA VAL A 96 21.23 -2.17 13.97
C VAL A 96 22.71 -1.79 14.13
N PRO A 97 23.65 -2.44 13.42
CA PRO A 97 25.06 -2.07 13.48
C PRO A 97 25.30 -0.61 13.08
N PRO A 98 26.28 0.09 13.69
CA PRO A 98 26.64 1.45 13.29
C PRO A 98 27.09 1.56 11.83
N ALA A 99 27.67 0.49 11.29
CA ALA A 99 28.14 0.40 9.90
C ALA A 99 27.08 -0.16 8.92
N ALA A 100 25.83 -0.35 9.37
CA ALA A 100 24.78 -0.89 8.51
C ALA A 100 24.54 0.04 7.30
N SER A 101 24.47 -0.55 6.10
CA SER A 101 24.22 0.20 4.88
C SER A 101 22.75 0.63 4.78
N ARG A 102 22.52 1.73 4.06
CA ARG A 102 21.17 2.22 3.79
C ARG A 102 20.35 1.17 3.01
N GLY A 103 19.07 1.04 3.33
CA GLY A 103 18.07 0.36 2.51
C GLY A 103 17.18 -0.62 3.27
N GLU A 104 16.20 -1.15 2.56
CA GLU A 104 15.22 -2.09 3.07
C GLU A 104 15.83 -3.47 3.35
N ARG A 105 15.41 -4.07 4.46
CA ARG A 105 15.75 -5.43 4.87
C ARG A 105 14.51 -6.15 5.35
N TYR A 106 14.47 -7.45 5.07
CA TYR A 106 13.30 -8.29 5.36
C TYR A 106 13.70 -9.47 6.21
N GLY A 107 12.81 -9.86 7.10
CA GLY A 107 12.98 -11.02 7.96
C GLY A 107 11.66 -11.43 8.58
N VAL A 108 11.67 -12.52 9.30
CA VAL A 108 10.49 -12.99 10.03
C VAL A 108 10.91 -13.45 11.41
N LEU A 109 10.12 -13.10 12.42
CA LEU A 109 10.25 -13.64 13.76
C LEU A 109 9.20 -14.74 13.95
N TRP A 110 9.67 -15.99 14.03
CA TRP A 110 8.82 -17.17 14.14
C TRP A 110 8.52 -17.52 15.58
N ALA A 111 7.29 -17.98 15.81
CA ALA A 111 6.91 -18.86 16.90
C ALA A 111 6.46 -20.19 16.28
N SER A 112 7.17 -21.29 16.59
CA SER A 112 6.91 -22.60 15.99
C SER A 112 6.71 -23.69 17.02
N THR A 113 5.79 -24.61 16.74
CA THR A 113 5.63 -25.86 17.49
C THR A 113 5.86 -27.04 16.55
N THR A 114 6.62 -28.03 16.98
CA THR A 114 6.73 -29.32 16.29
C THR A 114 5.80 -30.30 17.00
N SER A 115 4.90 -30.96 16.27
CA SER A 115 4.16 -32.09 16.83
C SER A 115 5.11 -33.27 17.03
N THR A 116 5.05 -33.93 18.20
CA THR A 116 5.69 -35.24 18.37
C THR A 116 5.09 -36.24 17.38
N PRO A 117 5.89 -37.00 16.61
CA PRO A 117 5.38 -38.02 15.69
C PRO A 117 4.47 -39.01 16.44
N ARG A 118 3.28 -39.32 15.92
CA ARG A 118 2.51 -40.46 16.42
C ARG A 118 3.24 -41.74 16.01
N ALA A 119 3.18 -42.77 16.87
CA ALA A 119 3.84 -44.06 16.67
C ALA A 119 3.52 -44.78 15.33
N SER A 120 2.53 -44.30 14.57
CA SER A 120 2.11 -44.81 13.27
C SER A 120 2.46 -43.92 12.07
N SER A 121 3.23 -42.83 12.24
CA SER A 121 3.66 -41.96 11.13
C SER A 121 4.95 -41.19 11.46
N GLU A 122 5.99 -41.33 10.62
CA GLU A 122 7.26 -40.58 10.73
C GLU A 122 7.16 -39.08 10.34
N ILE A 123 5.96 -38.59 10.00
CA ILE A 123 5.78 -37.20 9.56
C ILE A 123 5.66 -36.28 10.78
N ALA A 124 6.70 -35.49 11.05
CA ALA A 124 6.65 -34.38 12.00
C ALA A 124 5.95 -33.16 11.37
N GLN A 125 4.80 -32.77 11.90
CA GLN A 125 4.10 -31.56 11.47
C GLN A 125 4.62 -30.34 12.25
N VAL A 126 5.12 -29.34 11.52
CA VAL A 126 5.59 -28.08 12.11
C VAL A 126 4.55 -27.00 11.87
N HIS A 127 3.93 -26.50 12.94
CA HIS A 127 3.07 -25.33 12.88
C HIS A 127 3.90 -24.08 13.19
N ARG A 128 3.85 -23.06 12.33
CA ARG A 128 4.59 -21.80 12.51
C ARG A 128 3.66 -20.61 12.36
N VAL A 129 3.82 -19.63 13.23
CA VAL A 129 3.22 -18.29 13.11
C VAL A 129 4.35 -17.28 13.13
N GLY A 130 4.39 -16.38 12.15
CA GLY A 130 5.50 -15.46 11.94
C GLY A 130 5.04 -14.00 11.93
N VAL A 131 5.81 -13.14 12.60
CA VAL A 131 5.69 -11.69 12.49
C VAL A 131 6.71 -11.24 11.44
N ARG A 132 6.24 -10.70 10.31
CA ARG A 132 7.13 -10.14 9.28
C ARG A 132 7.84 -8.89 9.80
N MET A 133 9.07 -8.71 9.35
CA MET A 133 9.92 -7.56 9.66
C MET A 133 10.28 -6.85 8.35
N TYR A 134 10.05 -5.53 8.32
CA TYR A 134 10.37 -4.61 7.23
C TYR A 134 11.15 -3.44 7.82
N LEU A 135 12.48 -3.50 7.77
CA LEU A 135 13.33 -2.43 8.31
C LEU A 135 13.99 -1.66 7.19
N ASP A 136 13.72 -0.35 7.10
CA ASP A 136 14.54 0.56 6.31
C ASP A 136 15.67 1.08 7.19
N ILE A 137 16.91 0.96 6.73
CA ILE A 137 18.05 1.56 7.40
C ILE A 137 18.44 2.83 6.69
N GLY A 138 18.63 3.93 7.41
CA GLY A 138 19.11 5.17 6.82
C GLY A 138 19.02 6.36 7.75
N PRO A 139 19.77 7.44 7.47
CA PRO A 139 19.63 8.69 8.20
C PRO A 139 18.36 9.45 7.74
N GLY A 140 17.83 10.28 8.63
CA GLY A 140 16.75 11.22 8.33
C GLY A 140 15.37 10.70 8.70
N GLY A 141 14.36 11.19 7.99
CA GLY A 141 12.98 10.75 8.14
C GLY A 141 12.66 9.53 7.27
N GLU A 142 11.62 8.81 7.66
CA GLU A 142 11.13 7.66 6.91
C GLU A 142 10.81 8.03 5.44
N PRO A 143 11.31 7.26 4.45
CA PRO A 143 10.96 7.45 3.06
C PRO A 143 9.44 7.38 2.85
N ALA A 144 8.90 8.28 2.03
CA ALA A 144 7.47 8.28 1.73
C ALA A 144 7.04 6.95 1.08
N SER A 145 5.89 6.44 1.52
CA SER A 145 5.23 5.27 0.91
C SER A 145 4.17 5.75 -0.06
N ASP A 146 4.14 5.21 -1.27
CA ASP A 146 3.14 5.55 -2.28
C ASP A 146 3.04 4.48 -3.37
N PHE A 147 1.90 4.41 -4.06
CA PHE A 147 1.72 3.53 -5.22
C PHE A 147 0.79 4.12 -6.27
N SER A 148 0.94 3.65 -7.50
CA SER A 148 0.02 3.97 -8.60
C SER A 148 -0.74 2.73 -9.07
N ILE A 149 -2.02 2.93 -9.39
CA ILE A 149 -2.89 1.92 -10.00
C ILE A 149 -2.85 2.09 -11.52
N GLY A 150 -2.41 1.05 -12.21
CA GLY A 150 -2.35 0.96 -13.66
C GLY A 150 -3.55 0.23 -14.26
N ALA A 151 -3.34 -0.40 -15.42
CA ALA A 151 -4.39 -1.03 -16.21
C ALA A 151 -5.25 -2.02 -15.40
N ILE A 152 -6.57 -1.94 -15.63
CA ILE A 152 -7.59 -2.82 -15.08
C ILE A 152 -8.07 -3.73 -16.22
N SER A 153 -7.79 -5.03 -16.11
CA SER A 153 -8.04 -6.00 -17.18
C SER A 153 -9.06 -7.04 -16.70
N PRO A 154 -10.29 -7.04 -17.23
CA PRO A 154 -11.25 -8.10 -16.96
C PRO A 154 -10.86 -9.39 -17.70
N ALA A 155 -11.18 -10.54 -17.13
CA ALA A 155 -11.00 -11.85 -17.77
C ALA A 155 -12.10 -12.80 -17.30
N ARG A 156 -12.32 -13.88 -18.04
CA ARG A 156 -13.17 -14.99 -17.61
C ARG A 156 -12.40 -16.30 -17.81
N SER A 157 -12.34 -17.14 -16.78
CA SER A 157 -11.67 -18.45 -16.88
C SER A 157 -12.42 -19.36 -17.85
N GLU A 158 -11.83 -20.50 -18.22
CA GLU A 158 -12.50 -21.54 -19.03
C GLU A 158 -13.76 -22.08 -18.34
N ALA A 159 -13.73 -22.20 -17.00
CA ALA A 159 -14.89 -22.57 -16.19
C ALA A 159 -15.94 -21.44 -16.08
N GLY A 160 -15.71 -20.31 -16.73
CA GLY A 160 -16.61 -19.18 -16.73
C GLY A 160 -16.45 -18.24 -15.54
N GLU A 161 -15.43 -18.37 -14.69
CA GLU A 161 -15.28 -17.49 -13.52
C GLU A 161 -14.76 -16.10 -13.91
N PRO A 162 -15.51 -15.01 -13.67
CA PRO A 162 -15.03 -13.67 -13.96
C PRO A 162 -13.98 -13.22 -12.96
N SER A 163 -13.00 -12.47 -13.44
CA SER A 163 -11.95 -11.85 -12.62
C SER A 163 -11.50 -10.51 -13.19
N VAL A 164 -10.90 -9.68 -12.35
CA VAL A 164 -10.23 -8.44 -12.74
C VAL A 164 -8.82 -8.46 -12.20
N THR A 165 -7.87 -8.29 -13.09
CA THR A 165 -6.44 -8.09 -12.78
C THR A 165 -6.13 -6.61 -12.83
N VAL A 166 -5.56 -6.09 -11.74
CA VAL A 166 -5.18 -4.69 -11.59
C VAL A 166 -3.66 -4.58 -11.47
N GLN A 167 -3.05 -3.83 -12.38
CA GLN A 167 -1.61 -3.53 -12.30
C GLN A 167 -1.35 -2.49 -11.22
N VAL A 168 -0.29 -2.68 -10.44
CA VAL A 168 0.12 -1.73 -9.40
C VAL A 168 1.62 -1.54 -9.43
N ARG A 169 2.07 -0.31 -9.21
CA ARG A 169 3.50 0.02 -9.07
C ARG A 169 3.75 0.74 -7.75
N ASN A 170 4.75 0.26 -6.99
CA ASN A 170 5.25 0.97 -5.83
C ASN A 170 6.10 2.17 -6.28
N THR A 171 5.60 3.37 -6.02
CA THR A 171 6.27 4.65 -6.36
C THR A 171 7.01 5.24 -5.17
N GLY A 172 6.82 4.68 -3.98
CA GLY A 172 7.47 5.09 -2.75
C GLY A 172 8.82 4.42 -2.49
N GLY A 173 9.41 4.80 -1.36
CA GLY A 173 10.70 4.30 -0.86
C GLY A 173 10.60 3.14 0.14
N ARG A 174 9.40 2.65 0.45
CA ARG A 174 9.15 1.54 1.39
C ARG A 174 8.47 0.37 0.69
N ALA A 175 8.69 -0.84 1.18
CA ALA A 175 7.91 -1.99 0.74
C ALA A 175 6.42 -1.82 1.09
N LEU A 176 5.53 -2.29 0.22
CA LEU A 176 4.08 -2.20 0.36
C LEU A 176 3.44 -3.58 0.39
N ASP A 177 2.63 -3.86 1.42
CA ASP A 177 1.70 -4.99 1.42
C ASP A 177 0.32 -4.49 0.98
N LEU A 178 -0.07 -4.81 -0.25
CA LEU A 178 -1.31 -4.32 -0.86
C LEU A 178 -2.47 -5.25 -0.54
N THR A 179 -3.55 -4.65 -0.04
CA THR A 179 -4.86 -5.28 0.14
C THR A 179 -5.94 -4.34 -0.38
N GLY A 180 -7.18 -4.80 -0.50
CA GLY A 180 -8.24 -3.95 -0.99
C GLY A 180 -9.44 -4.71 -1.52
N THR A 181 -10.29 -3.97 -2.21
CA THR A 181 -11.55 -4.48 -2.75
C THR A 181 -11.84 -3.93 -4.14
N VAL A 182 -12.68 -4.66 -4.88
CA VAL A 182 -13.28 -4.20 -6.13
C VAL A 182 -14.79 -4.22 -5.98
N THR A 183 -15.43 -3.10 -6.30
CA THR A 183 -16.89 -2.95 -6.35
C THR A 183 -17.31 -2.72 -7.79
N LEU A 184 -18.37 -3.39 -8.22
CA LEU A 184 -18.94 -3.25 -9.56
C LEU A 184 -20.28 -2.52 -9.46
N THR A 185 -20.45 -1.49 -10.27
CA THR A 185 -21.64 -0.63 -10.33
C THR A 185 -22.05 -0.38 -11.78
N ASP A 186 -23.21 0.25 -11.97
CA ASP A 186 -23.75 0.59 -13.28
C ASP A 186 -23.80 -0.61 -14.25
N GLY A 187 -24.12 -1.79 -13.71
CA GLY A 187 -24.19 -3.05 -14.44
C GLY A 187 -25.48 -3.22 -15.25
N PRO A 188 -25.64 -4.34 -15.97
CA PRO A 188 -26.86 -4.67 -16.70
C PRO A 188 -28.10 -4.56 -15.79
N ALA A 189 -29.16 -3.93 -16.30
CA ALA A 189 -30.38 -3.62 -15.53
C ALA A 189 -30.13 -2.82 -14.23
N GLY A 190 -29.07 -2.01 -14.17
CA GLY A 190 -28.73 -1.19 -13.00
C GLY A 190 -28.11 -1.98 -11.84
N SER A 191 -27.62 -3.19 -12.10
CA SER A 191 -27.07 -4.08 -11.10
C SER A 191 -25.78 -3.55 -10.46
N ARG A 192 -25.50 -4.05 -9.25
CA ARG A 192 -24.31 -3.77 -8.44
C ARG A 192 -23.81 -5.06 -7.82
N ALA A 193 -22.50 -5.18 -7.60
CA ALA A 193 -21.91 -6.35 -6.96
C ALA A 193 -20.65 -5.97 -6.16
N GLY A 194 -20.42 -6.67 -5.05
CA GLY A 194 -19.27 -6.45 -4.17
C GLY A 194 -19.62 -5.70 -2.88
N PRO A 195 -18.61 -5.29 -2.10
CA PRO A 195 -17.18 -5.34 -2.42
C PRO A 195 -16.60 -6.76 -2.42
N PHE A 196 -15.77 -7.07 -3.42
CA PHE A 196 -15.03 -8.32 -3.51
C PHE A 196 -13.58 -8.10 -3.11
N ALA A 197 -13.04 -8.91 -2.20
CA ALA A 197 -11.65 -8.81 -1.78
C ALA A 197 -10.69 -9.16 -2.92
N VAL A 198 -9.56 -8.46 -2.98
CA VAL A 198 -8.43 -8.91 -3.80
C VAL A 198 -7.81 -10.14 -3.14
N GLY A 199 -7.81 -11.27 -3.85
CA GLY A 199 -7.58 -12.60 -3.26
C GLY A 199 -6.11 -12.93 -2.97
N GLN A 200 -5.17 -12.11 -3.42
CA GLN A 200 -3.75 -12.27 -3.14
C GLN A 200 -3.18 -10.95 -2.62
N GLY A 201 -2.65 -10.98 -1.38
CA GLY A 201 -1.86 -9.88 -0.85
C GLY A 201 -0.55 -9.81 -1.62
N VAL A 202 -0.31 -8.70 -2.31
CA VAL A 202 0.90 -8.47 -3.10
C VAL A 202 1.87 -7.67 -2.25
N THR A 203 3.11 -8.14 -2.11
CA THR A 203 4.15 -7.40 -1.39
C THR A 203 5.13 -6.84 -2.42
N LEU A 204 5.17 -5.51 -2.60
CA LEU A 204 6.02 -4.83 -3.57
C LEU A 204 7.20 -4.14 -2.90
N ALA A 205 8.43 -4.46 -3.32
CA ALA A 205 9.61 -3.67 -2.96
C ALA A 205 9.52 -2.25 -3.57
N PRO A 206 10.28 -1.28 -3.05
CA PRO A 206 10.40 0.05 -3.65
C PRO A 206 10.69 -0.03 -5.16
N GLY A 207 9.92 0.72 -5.96
CA GLY A 207 10.05 0.77 -7.42
C GLY A 207 9.50 -0.45 -8.18
N ALA A 208 9.16 -1.55 -7.50
CA ALA A 208 8.65 -2.76 -8.12
C ALA A 208 7.19 -2.61 -8.60
N SER A 209 6.81 -3.45 -9.56
CA SER A 209 5.43 -3.56 -10.06
C SER A 209 4.91 -4.97 -9.90
N GLY A 210 3.60 -5.11 -9.72
CA GLY A 210 2.92 -6.39 -9.59
C GLY A 210 1.43 -6.28 -9.89
N GLN A 211 0.68 -7.33 -9.58
CA GLN A 211 -0.73 -7.47 -9.96
C GLN A 211 -1.56 -7.99 -8.80
N VAL A 212 -2.67 -7.30 -8.50
CA VAL A 212 -3.71 -7.83 -7.60
C VAL A 212 -4.87 -8.36 -8.44
N VAL A 213 -5.51 -9.43 -7.96
CA VAL A 213 -6.62 -10.07 -8.67
C VAL A 213 -7.84 -10.15 -7.76
N ALA A 214 -8.97 -9.66 -8.25
CA ALA A 214 -10.28 -9.90 -7.67
C ALA A 214 -11.02 -10.94 -8.51
N ARG A 215 -11.60 -11.96 -7.85
CA ARG A 215 -12.44 -12.98 -8.48
C ARG A 215 -13.90 -12.73 -8.09
N PHE A 216 -14.82 -13.07 -8.99
CA PHE A 216 -16.24 -12.80 -8.85
C PHE A 216 -17.06 -14.08 -9.02
N PRO A 217 -18.32 -14.12 -8.55
CA PRO A 217 -19.24 -15.24 -8.79
C PRO A 217 -19.48 -15.48 -10.29
N VAL A 218 -19.66 -16.74 -10.68
CA VAL A 218 -19.78 -17.17 -12.08
C VAL A 218 -21.00 -16.55 -12.78
N GLU A 219 -22.05 -16.23 -12.02
CA GLU A 219 -23.33 -15.70 -12.49
C GLU A 219 -23.26 -14.23 -12.91
N LEU A 220 -22.13 -13.56 -12.64
CA LEU A 220 -21.98 -12.15 -12.97
C LEU A 220 -22.06 -11.96 -14.50
N PRO A 221 -23.01 -11.18 -15.04
CA PRO A 221 -23.12 -10.98 -16.48
C PRO A 221 -21.94 -10.18 -17.03
N ASN A 222 -21.72 -10.27 -18.35
CA ASN A 222 -20.54 -9.68 -18.98
C ASN A 222 -20.45 -8.14 -18.89
N GLY A 223 -21.56 -7.44 -18.63
CA GLY A 223 -21.57 -5.98 -18.47
C GLY A 223 -22.16 -5.24 -19.68
N PRO A 224 -21.88 -3.94 -19.83
CA PRO A 224 -20.78 -3.18 -19.21
C PRO A 224 -20.93 -3.00 -17.69
N TRP A 225 -19.82 -2.73 -17.02
CA TRP A 225 -19.74 -2.42 -15.60
C TRP A 225 -18.80 -1.24 -15.36
N LYS A 226 -19.13 -0.42 -14.38
CA LYS A 226 -18.20 0.51 -13.75
C LYS A 226 -17.51 -0.19 -12.57
N ALA A 227 -16.24 -0.53 -12.74
CA ALA A 227 -15.42 -1.10 -11.69
C ALA A 227 -14.72 -0.01 -10.89
N GLU A 228 -14.91 -0.02 -9.57
CA GLU A 228 -14.18 0.80 -8.60
C GLU A 228 -13.24 -0.09 -7.80
N VAL A 229 -11.95 0.16 -7.95
CA VAL A 229 -10.87 -0.54 -7.25
C VAL A 229 -10.40 0.37 -6.13
N SER A 230 -10.39 -0.14 -4.90
CA SER A 230 -9.82 0.54 -3.73
C SER A 230 -8.75 -0.33 -3.12
N LEU A 231 -7.50 0.13 -3.18
CA LEU A 231 -6.34 -0.55 -2.61
C LEU A 231 -5.75 0.26 -1.46
N GLU A 232 -5.12 -0.44 -0.52
CA GLU A 232 -4.42 0.17 0.59
C GLU A 232 -3.22 -0.66 1.06
N SER A 233 -2.26 0.02 1.67
CA SER A 233 -1.16 -0.55 2.44
C SER A 233 -0.90 0.30 3.67
N GLY A 234 -1.32 -0.19 4.84
CA GLY A 234 -1.27 0.60 6.08
C GLY A 234 -2.13 1.86 5.96
N MET A 235 -1.51 3.04 6.06
CA MET A 235 -2.19 4.34 5.90
C MET A 235 -2.24 4.85 4.45
N VAL A 236 -1.49 4.25 3.52
CA VAL A 236 -1.48 4.65 2.11
C VAL A 236 -2.67 4.03 1.41
N LYS A 237 -3.50 4.86 0.76
CA LYS A 237 -4.72 4.44 0.06
C LYS A 237 -4.72 4.97 -1.37
N GLY A 238 -5.28 4.19 -2.28
CA GLY A 238 -5.41 4.55 -3.68
C GLY A 238 -6.67 3.93 -4.28
N SER A 239 -7.36 4.69 -5.12
CA SER A 239 -8.57 4.23 -5.79
C SER A 239 -8.52 4.54 -7.28
N ALA A 240 -9.07 3.64 -8.09
CA ALA A 240 -9.20 3.81 -9.52
C ALA A 240 -10.58 3.36 -9.99
N THR A 241 -11.10 4.00 -11.03
CA THR A 241 -12.34 3.61 -11.68
C THR A 241 -12.10 3.34 -13.15
N ALA A 242 -12.70 2.27 -13.67
CA ALA A 242 -12.70 1.96 -15.09
C ALA A 242 -14.04 1.38 -15.53
N GLN A 243 -14.42 1.68 -16.77
CA GLN A 243 -15.47 0.93 -17.46
C GLN A 243 -14.87 -0.37 -17.98
N ILE A 244 -15.48 -1.50 -17.64
CA ILE A 244 -15.03 -2.83 -18.03
C ILE A 244 -16.19 -3.64 -18.61
N ARG A 245 -15.85 -4.62 -19.43
CA ARG A 245 -16.76 -5.66 -19.90
C ARG A 245 -16.03 -7.00 -19.78
N PHE A 246 -16.60 -7.94 -19.05
CA PHE A 246 -16.06 -9.29 -19.01
C PHE A 246 -16.24 -9.95 -20.38
N PRO A 247 -15.26 -10.72 -20.84
CA PRO A 247 -15.38 -11.45 -22.08
C PRO A 247 -16.15 -12.76 -21.86
N ASP A 248 -16.34 -13.51 -22.95
CA ASP A 248 -16.79 -14.89 -22.88
C ASP A 248 -15.74 -15.80 -22.22
N ALA A 249 -16.14 -17.03 -21.85
CA ALA A 249 -15.27 -17.96 -21.14
C ALA A 249 -13.96 -18.25 -21.91
N GLY A 250 -12.85 -18.36 -21.16
CA GLY A 250 -11.53 -18.63 -21.71
C GLY A 250 -10.82 -17.42 -22.35
N GLN A 251 -11.41 -16.22 -22.28
CA GLN A 251 -10.85 -15.02 -22.90
C GLN A 251 -10.38 -13.99 -21.86
N ILE A 252 -9.44 -13.14 -22.30
CA ILE A 252 -9.06 -11.91 -21.60
C ILE A 252 -9.80 -10.76 -22.28
N GLY A 253 -10.50 -9.95 -21.50
CA GLY A 253 -11.29 -8.82 -22.00
C GLY A 253 -10.43 -7.61 -22.33
N THR A 254 -11.04 -6.60 -22.94
CA THR A 254 -10.35 -5.36 -23.31
C THR A 254 -9.90 -4.57 -22.07
N LYS A 255 -8.65 -4.10 -22.09
CA LYS A 255 -8.06 -3.31 -21.01
C LYS A 255 -8.85 -2.01 -20.83
N GLY A 256 -9.36 -1.76 -19.63
CA GLY A 256 -9.92 -0.46 -19.27
C GLY A 256 -8.81 0.58 -19.15
N SER A 257 -8.99 1.73 -19.80
CA SER A 257 -8.18 2.92 -19.54
C SER A 257 -8.57 3.48 -18.17
N VAL A 258 -7.58 3.65 -17.28
CA VAL A 258 -7.81 4.22 -15.95
C VAL A 258 -8.08 5.71 -16.11
N VAL A 259 -9.27 6.16 -15.71
CA VAL A 259 -9.50 7.59 -15.51
C VAL A 259 -9.01 7.90 -14.10
N SER A 260 -7.71 8.17 -13.95
CA SER A 260 -7.18 8.56 -12.64
C SER A 260 -7.74 9.95 -12.32
N ARG A 261 -8.49 10.08 -11.21
CA ARG A 261 -8.72 11.40 -10.63
C ARG A 261 -7.41 11.87 -10.00
N LEU A 262 -6.51 12.37 -10.83
CA LEU A 262 -5.35 13.16 -10.40
C LEU A 262 -5.87 14.51 -9.89
N THR A 263 -6.40 14.53 -8.67
CA THR A 263 -6.51 15.79 -7.92
C THR A 263 -5.37 15.82 -6.91
N SER A 264 -4.15 16.06 -7.39
CA SER A 264 -3.10 16.54 -6.50
C SER A 264 -3.50 17.94 -6.03
N ALA A 265 -3.36 18.24 -4.74
CA ALA A 265 -3.69 19.56 -4.17
C ALA A 265 -2.97 20.70 -4.92
N TRP A 266 -1.81 20.39 -5.52
CA TRP A 266 -1.04 21.28 -6.37
C TRP A 266 -1.72 21.62 -7.70
N ALA A 267 -2.43 20.68 -8.33
CA ALA A 267 -3.16 20.95 -9.58
C ALA A 267 -4.36 21.89 -9.34
N VAL A 268 -5.05 21.73 -8.21
CA VAL A 268 -6.12 22.65 -7.78
C VAL A 268 -5.53 24.03 -7.44
N GLY A 269 -4.40 24.06 -6.71
CA GLY A 269 -3.69 25.29 -6.39
C GLY A 269 -3.20 26.06 -7.62
N ALA A 270 -2.65 25.35 -8.62
CA ALA A 270 -2.19 25.96 -9.87
C ALA A 270 -3.35 26.49 -10.72
N ALA A 271 -4.49 25.80 -10.76
CA ALA A 271 -5.68 26.26 -11.47
C ALA A 271 -6.26 27.53 -10.82
N VAL A 272 -6.32 27.58 -9.49
CA VAL A 272 -6.77 28.77 -8.74
C VAL A 272 -5.80 29.94 -8.94
N ALA A 273 -4.49 29.70 -8.85
CA ALA A 273 -3.47 30.73 -9.11
C ALA A 273 -3.53 31.27 -10.55
N GLY A 274 -3.72 30.40 -11.53
CA GLY A 274 -3.92 30.78 -12.93
C GLY A 274 -5.18 31.64 -13.14
N LEU A 275 -6.30 31.27 -12.51
CA LEU A 275 -7.55 32.02 -12.60
C LEU A 275 -7.43 33.42 -11.95
N LEU A 276 -6.72 33.52 -10.82
CA LEU A 276 -6.43 34.80 -10.15
C LEU A 276 -5.51 35.71 -10.98
N LEU A 277 -4.51 35.13 -11.67
CA LEU A 277 -3.64 35.89 -12.59
C LEU A 277 -4.43 36.45 -13.78
N VAL A 278 -5.28 35.64 -14.41
CA VAL A 278 -6.09 36.07 -15.57
C VAL A 278 -7.10 37.16 -15.16
N THR A 279 -7.76 37.00 -14.01
CA THR A 279 -8.68 38.02 -13.50
C THR A 279 -7.95 39.31 -13.12
N GLY A 280 -6.78 39.21 -12.47
CA GLY A 280 -5.93 40.38 -12.17
C GLY A 280 -5.50 41.15 -13.42
N LEU A 281 -5.05 40.45 -14.46
CA LEU A 281 -4.69 41.05 -15.75
C LEU A 281 -5.89 41.69 -16.46
N ALA A 282 -7.07 41.06 -16.41
CA ALA A 282 -8.29 41.62 -17.00
C ALA A 282 -8.76 42.90 -16.29
N VAL A 283 -8.61 42.97 -14.96
CA VAL A 283 -8.93 44.17 -14.17
C VAL A 283 -7.95 45.30 -14.48
N LEU A 284 -6.65 45.02 -14.58
CA LEU A 284 -5.63 46.01 -14.96
C LEU A 284 -5.87 46.54 -16.37
N ALA A 285 -6.17 45.67 -17.34
CA ALA A 285 -6.50 46.07 -18.71
C ALA A 285 -7.80 46.89 -18.80
N ARG A 286 -8.78 46.63 -17.93
CA ARG A 286 -10.00 47.45 -17.83
C ARG A 286 -9.73 48.81 -17.18
N ARG A 287 -8.82 48.88 -16.21
CA ARG A 287 -8.42 50.15 -15.58
C ARG A 287 -7.65 51.05 -16.53
N SER A 288 -6.69 50.53 -17.29
CA SER A 288 -5.92 51.32 -18.24
C SER A 288 -6.77 51.92 -19.36
N ARG A 289 -7.84 51.22 -19.78
CA ARG A 289 -8.81 51.72 -20.78
C ARG A 289 -9.74 52.82 -20.25
N ARG A 290 -9.90 52.96 -18.92
CA ARG A 290 -10.75 54.00 -18.33
C ARG A 290 -10.02 55.32 -18.08
N SER A 291 -8.69 55.32 -18.09
CA SER A 291 -7.87 56.53 -17.89
C SER A 291 -7.64 57.33 -19.19
N GLY A 292 -8.17 56.90 -20.33
CA GLY A 292 -7.98 57.52 -21.64
C GLY A 292 -9.14 58.40 -22.13
N ARG A 293 -9.75 59.24 -21.27
CA ARG A 293 -10.77 60.21 -21.69
C ARG A 293 -10.16 61.62 -21.71
N PRO A 294 -10.00 62.29 -22.87
CA PRO A 294 -9.38 63.62 -22.95
C PRO A 294 -10.31 64.70 -22.38
N PRO A 295 -9.78 65.77 -21.76
CA PRO A 295 -10.60 66.91 -21.34
C PRO A 295 -11.11 67.69 -22.56
N ALA A 296 -12.41 67.94 -22.57
CA ALA A 296 -13.10 68.75 -23.56
C ALA A 296 -13.06 70.25 -23.19
N GLY A 297 -12.49 71.05 -24.09
CA GLY A 297 -13.07 72.30 -24.57
C GLY A 297 -12.81 73.60 -23.79
N ARG A 298 -12.34 74.63 -24.52
CA ARG A 298 -12.85 76.01 -24.49
C ARG A 298 -12.45 76.77 -25.79
N PRO A 299 -13.12 77.88 -26.15
CA PRO A 299 -13.76 78.03 -27.45
C PRO A 299 -13.06 79.00 -28.41
N ARG A 300 -13.51 78.96 -29.67
CA ARG A 300 -13.14 79.86 -30.78
C ARG A 300 -13.30 81.35 -30.41
N GLU A 301 -12.26 82.11 -30.70
CA GLU A 301 -12.34 83.56 -30.93
C GLU A 301 -12.08 83.84 -32.42
N ARG A 302 -12.88 84.74 -32.99
CA ARG A 302 -12.93 85.16 -34.39
C ARG A 302 -12.36 86.58 -34.47
N ILE A 303 -12.00 87.02 -35.69
CA ILE A 303 -11.72 88.41 -36.16
C ILE A 303 -10.21 88.72 -36.15
N SER A 304 -9.55 89.38 -37.11
CA SER A 304 -9.75 89.79 -38.52
C SER A 304 -8.44 90.48 -38.97
N ALA A 305 -8.17 90.45 -40.28
CA ALA A 305 -7.38 91.35 -41.16
C ALA A 305 -6.19 92.20 -40.67
N GLY A 306 -5.17 92.27 -41.54
CA GLY A 306 -4.10 93.28 -41.61
C GLY A 306 -2.73 92.59 -41.66
N SER A 307 -1.87 92.73 -42.68
CA SER A 307 -1.71 93.68 -43.80
C SER A 307 -0.98 92.98 -44.94
#